data_AF-A0A8H5CBP7-F1
#
_entry.id   AF-A0A8H5CBP7-F1
#
_cell.length_a   1.000
_cell.length_b   1.000
_cell.length_c   1.000
_cell.angle_alpha   90.00
_cell.angle_beta   90.00
_cell.angle_gamma   90.00
#
_symmetry.space_group_name_H-M   'P 1'
#
loop_
_entity.id
_entity.type
_entity.pdbx_description
1 polymer ?
#
loop_
_entity_poly.entity_id
_entity_poly.type
_entity_poly.pdbx_seq_one_letter_code
_entity_poly.pdbx_strand_id
1 'polypeptide(L)'
;MPRPMATSSHHHLLPELLESLDLPQEFKKYENATPQQQEALQSWTQKAPSRLNDLKLALQGRYEDIDIEALGKVVAKVSPFAYDVASLCGDDGHAAYEEERNVLGNETPWITPSSKASAQEILLSLDTPRKGALVKHVLEHIVKPIFRASNPHPHINPATGRSLPPSKDFFESEGQIWKNTIGLGAIVYWCIDNIEPGTYMDVWHHRPPVMTFLDDYQPRYKLWGLLVAQRMLRDVSPNLLKTTGIHGLLKSSFRKILAHQLTPLPHNPSTIDITGSKDRFDNLTELLGEGIIDNIWTYTFDKPEAIRATLDALPELIQALDIGCTRFLQSLLPQLLHPLTLPSNQGPIPGRPSLDLLQLQLQNSALRALIPLMRVCAPRIHGWRLTILDALVRCWVTMVSDPSDGSTTASPYQFEVPANQGDSDDEDEGDVREALKPTGYLENVDVEGLTPTQPIEYRRQPKVFNSTSSDSSLWARAALPIIGYR
;
A
#
# COMPACT_ATOMS: atom_id res chain seq x y z
N MET A 1 -54.35 -15.46 -25.76
CA MET A 1 -54.39 -14.11 -25.17
C MET A 1 -53.13 -13.36 -25.59
N PRO A 2 -53.24 -12.20 -26.27
CA PRO A 2 -52.08 -11.45 -26.71
C PRO A 2 -51.40 -10.77 -25.51
N ARG A 3 -50.08 -10.95 -25.34
CA ARG A 3 -49.28 -10.19 -24.37
C ARG A 3 -49.39 -8.69 -24.69
N PRO A 4 -49.65 -7.82 -23.72
CA PRO A 4 -49.75 -6.38 -23.96
C PRO A 4 -48.40 -5.85 -24.48
N MET A 5 -48.43 -5.18 -25.63
CA MET A 5 -47.29 -4.50 -26.25
C MET A 5 -46.95 -3.20 -25.49
N ALA A 6 -46.35 -3.33 -24.30
CA ALA A 6 -45.91 -2.20 -23.48
C ALA A 6 -44.38 -2.00 -23.52
N THR A 7 -43.72 -2.22 -24.66
CA THR A 7 -42.24 -2.22 -24.74
C THR A 7 -41.61 -0.93 -25.26
N SER A 8 -42.37 0.05 -25.77
CA SER A 8 -41.77 1.21 -26.45
C SER A 8 -41.34 2.37 -25.54
N SER A 9 -41.84 2.48 -24.30
CA SER A 9 -41.59 3.65 -23.45
C SER A 9 -40.25 3.63 -22.71
N HIS A 10 -39.58 2.47 -22.59
CA HIS A 10 -38.41 2.33 -21.73
C HIS A 10 -37.06 2.69 -22.39
N HIS A 11 -36.98 2.80 -23.72
CA HIS A 11 -35.72 3.13 -24.39
C HIS A 11 -35.31 4.60 -24.21
N HIS A 12 -36.27 5.51 -23.97
CA HIS A 12 -35.98 6.93 -23.78
C HIS A 12 -35.46 7.28 -22.38
N LEU A 13 -35.65 6.38 -21.39
CA LEU A 13 -35.26 6.65 -20.01
C LEU A 13 -33.76 6.47 -19.76
N LEU A 14 -33.09 5.59 -20.51
CA LEU A 14 -31.68 5.27 -20.26
C LEU A 14 -30.75 6.49 -20.46
N PRO A 15 -30.84 7.29 -21.54
CA PRO A 15 -30.03 8.49 -21.69
C PRO A 15 -30.24 9.51 -20.58
N GLU A 16 -31.50 9.77 -20.19
CA GLU A 16 -31.85 10.71 -19.11
C GLU A 16 -31.27 10.27 -17.77
N LEU A 17 -31.35 8.97 -17.45
CA LEU A 17 -30.76 8.41 -16.24
C LEU A 17 -29.23 8.54 -16.25
N LEU A 18 -28.59 8.27 -17.39
CA LEU A 18 -27.13 8.41 -17.52
C LEU A 18 -26.67 9.87 -17.38
N GLU A 19 -27.38 10.82 -17.98
CA GLU A 19 -27.11 12.26 -17.84
C GLU A 19 -27.28 12.73 -16.39
N SER A 20 -28.27 12.18 -15.67
CA SER A 20 -28.47 12.52 -14.25
C SER A 20 -27.34 12.05 -13.33
N LEU A 21 -26.51 11.13 -13.80
CA LEU A 21 -25.33 10.59 -13.10
C LEU A 21 -24.02 11.29 -13.52
N ASP A 22 -24.09 12.34 -14.33
CA ASP A 22 -22.92 13.13 -14.70
C ASP A 22 -22.34 13.83 -13.48
N LEU A 23 -21.08 13.52 -13.17
CA LEU A 23 -20.36 14.12 -12.05
C LEU A 23 -20.13 15.62 -12.30
N PRO A 24 -20.68 16.50 -11.44
CA PRO A 24 -20.42 17.93 -11.46
C PRO A 24 -18.92 18.25 -11.41
N GLN A 25 -18.47 19.19 -12.25
CA GLN A 25 -17.05 19.54 -12.38
C GLN A 25 -16.47 20.19 -11.11
N GLU A 26 -17.34 20.76 -10.29
CA GLU A 26 -17.05 21.42 -9.02
C GLU A 26 -16.49 20.44 -7.98
N PHE A 27 -16.75 19.14 -8.10
CA PHE A 27 -16.16 18.13 -7.20
C PHE A 27 -14.63 18.11 -7.22
N LYS A 28 -13.98 18.55 -8.32
CA LYS A 28 -12.50 18.66 -8.36
C LYS A 28 -11.93 19.68 -7.38
N LYS A 29 -12.75 20.66 -6.99
CA LYS A 29 -12.38 21.77 -6.12
C LYS A 29 -13.35 21.82 -4.94
N TYR A 30 -13.80 20.67 -4.46
CA TYR A 30 -14.81 20.56 -3.40
C TYR A 30 -14.44 21.39 -2.15
N GLU A 31 -13.17 21.33 -1.73
CA GLU A 31 -12.65 22.11 -0.59
C GLU A 31 -12.69 23.63 -0.82
N ASN A 32 -12.62 24.08 -2.07
CA ASN A 32 -12.64 25.49 -2.45
C ASN A 32 -14.01 25.95 -2.97
N ALA A 33 -15.02 25.08 -2.95
CA ALA A 33 -16.35 25.39 -3.42
C ALA A 33 -17.06 26.33 -2.42
N THR A 34 -17.87 27.26 -2.93
CA THR A 34 -18.67 28.13 -2.06
C THR A 34 -19.69 27.31 -1.26
N PRO A 35 -20.21 27.80 -0.12
CA PRO A 35 -21.22 27.06 0.66
C PRO A 35 -22.45 26.65 -0.18
N GLN A 36 -22.89 27.53 -1.10
CA GLN A 36 -23.99 27.24 -2.01
C GLN A 36 -23.64 26.13 -3.02
N GLN A 37 -22.41 26.11 -3.53
CA GLN A 37 -21.93 25.02 -4.39
C GLN A 37 -21.82 23.71 -3.62
N GLN A 38 -21.31 23.74 -2.39
CA GLN A 38 -21.21 22.55 -1.52
C GLN A 38 -22.60 21.98 -1.22
N GLU A 39 -23.60 22.82 -0.93
CA GLU A 39 -24.99 22.40 -0.74
C GLU A 39 -25.59 21.76 -2.00
N ALA A 40 -25.34 22.35 -3.18
CA ALA A 40 -25.77 21.79 -4.46
C ALA A 40 -25.12 20.42 -4.73
N LEU A 41 -23.82 20.29 -4.47
CA LEU A 41 -23.07 19.02 -4.60
C LEU A 41 -23.55 17.96 -3.61
N GLN A 42 -23.88 18.36 -2.38
CA GLN A 42 -24.44 17.47 -1.38
C GLN A 42 -25.85 17.02 -1.78
N SER A 43 -26.70 17.93 -2.28
CA SER A 43 -28.03 17.58 -2.81
C SER A 43 -27.94 16.61 -3.98
N TRP A 44 -26.97 16.81 -4.89
CA TRP A 44 -26.71 15.88 -5.98
C TRP A 44 -26.26 14.51 -5.45
N THR A 45 -25.31 14.48 -4.51
CA THR A 45 -24.79 13.26 -3.88
C THR A 45 -25.90 12.45 -3.21
N GLN A 46 -26.84 13.11 -2.53
CA GLN A 46 -28.00 12.46 -1.90
C GLN A 46 -28.98 11.83 -2.92
N LYS A 47 -29.05 12.37 -4.14
CA LYS A 47 -29.92 11.86 -5.22
C LYS A 47 -29.26 10.75 -6.04
N ALA A 48 -27.93 10.66 -6.06
CA ALA A 48 -27.22 9.66 -6.85
C ALA A 48 -27.62 8.20 -6.55
N PRO A 49 -27.82 7.76 -5.28
CA PRO A 49 -28.26 6.39 -5.00
C PRO A 49 -29.60 6.02 -5.62
N SER A 50 -30.60 6.91 -5.60
CA SER A 50 -31.90 6.63 -6.22
C SER A 50 -31.80 6.55 -7.73
N ARG A 51 -31.01 7.43 -8.36
CA ARG A 51 -30.75 7.38 -9.82
C ARG A 51 -30.01 6.11 -10.25
N LEU A 52 -29.04 5.65 -9.47
CA LEU A 52 -28.38 4.37 -9.70
C LEU A 52 -29.37 3.21 -9.56
N ASN A 53 -30.27 3.24 -8.59
CA ASN A 53 -31.29 2.20 -8.45
C ASN A 53 -32.31 2.22 -9.61
N ASP A 54 -32.72 3.40 -10.09
CA ASP A 54 -33.57 3.53 -11.28
C ASP A 54 -32.87 2.96 -12.52
N LEU A 55 -31.57 3.26 -12.69
CA LEU A 55 -30.73 2.71 -13.75
C LEU A 55 -30.64 1.18 -13.66
N LYS A 56 -30.40 0.65 -12.46
CA LYS A 56 -30.37 -0.79 -12.19
C LYS A 56 -31.67 -1.47 -12.62
N LEU A 57 -32.82 -0.92 -12.24
CA LEU A 57 -34.14 -1.43 -12.62
C LEU A 57 -34.36 -1.36 -14.15
N ALA A 58 -33.89 -0.29 -14.80
CA ALA A 58 -33.99 -0.14 -16.25
C ALA A 58 -33.14 -1.18 -17.02
N LEU A 59 -32.04 -1.63 -16.43
CA LEU A 59 -31.12 -2.62 -17.01
C LEU A 59 -31.51 -4.07 -16.71
N GLN A 60 -32.28 -4.31 -15.64
CA GLN A 60 -32.59 -5.64 -15.13
C GLN A 60 -33.25 -6.54 -16.20
N GLY A 61 -32.58 -7.63 -16.57
CA GLY A 61 -33.06 -8.60 -17.57
C GLY A 61 -32.95 -8.14 -19.02
N ARG A 62 -32.26 -7.02 -19.30
CA ARG A 62 -32.18 -6.42 -20.65
C ARG A 62 -30.76 -6.24 -21.19
N TYR A 63 -29.73 -6.73 -20.48
CA TYR A 63 -28.33 -6.54 -20.87
C TYR A 63 -27.98 -7.08 -22.26
N GLU A 64 -28.65 -8.14 -22.70
CA GLU A 64 -28.44 -8.71 -24.04
C GLU A 64 -29.02 -7.83 -25.15
N ASP A 65 -30.10 -7.12 -24.88
CA ASP A 65 -30.81 -6.26 -25.85
C ASP A 65 -30.17 -4.87 -25.99
N ILE A 66 -29.36 -4.46 -25.01
CA ILE A 66 -28.70 -3.15 -25.03
C ILE A 66 -27.43 -3.24 -25.89
N ASP A 67 -27.26 -2.24 -26.75
CA ASP A 67 -26.06 -2.15 -27.58
C ASP A 67 -24.79 -1.92 -26.71
N ILE A 68 -23.64 -2.35 -27.22
CA ILE A 68 -22.36 -2.23 -26.49
C ILE A 68 -22.00 -0.76 -26.22
N GLU A 69 -22.45 0.18 -27.05
CA GLU A 69 -22.15 1.60 -26.89
C GLU A 69 -22.84 2.19 -25.65
N ALA A 70 -24.12 1.89 -25.49
CA ALA A 70 -24.93 2.26 -24.34
C ALA A 70 -24.42 1.57 -23.06
N LEU A 71 -24.06 0.28 -23.14
CA LEU A 71 -23.40 -0.40 -22.02
C LEU A 71 -22.05 0.26 -21.67
N GLY A 72 -21.29 0.71 -22.67
CA GLY A 72 -20.04 1.45 -22.45
C GLY A 72 -20.28 2.76 -21.70
N LYS A 73 -21.35 3.49 -22.05
CA LYS A 73 -21.78 4.70 -21.32
C LYS A 73 -22.21 4.39 -19.89
N VAL A 74 -22.93 3.28 -19.66
CA VAL A 74 -23.26 2.78 -18.31
C VAL A 74 -21.99 2.57 -17.49
N VAL A 75 -21.00 1.82 -18.01
CA VAL A 75 -19.72 1.61 -17.32
C VAL A 75 -19.04 2.93 -16.98
N ALA A 76 -18.97 3.86 -17.94
CA ALA A 76 -18.30 5.14 -17.76
C ALA A 76 -18.95 6.02 -16.68
N LYS A 77 -20.28 5.97 -16.55
CA LYS A 77 -21.03 6.74 -15.54
C LYS A 77 -21.08 6.04 -14.19
N VAL A 78 -21.08 4.71 -14.15
CA VAL A 78 -21.27 3.92 -12.92
C VAL A 78 -19.94 3.60 -12.21
N SER A 79 -18.86 3.33 -12.95
CA SER A 79 -17.55 2.99 -12.35
C SER A 79 -17.05 4.01 -11.31
N PRO A 80 -17.19 5.34 -11.52
CA PRO A 80 -16.79 6.34 -10.53
C PRO A 80 -17.49 6.26 -9.17
N PHE A 81 -18.58 5.51 -9.05
CA PHE A 81 -19.28 5.27 -7.78
C PHE A 81 -18.89 3.94 -7.13
N ALA A 82 -18.41 2.98 -7.91
CA ALA A 82 -18.10 1.63 -7.44
C ALA A 82 -16.70 1.51 -6.83
N TYR A 83 -15.74 2.30 -7.33
CA TYR A 83 -14.34 2.22 -6.96
C TYR A 83 -13.90 3.48 -6.24
N ASP A 84 -13.93 3.40 -4.91
CA ASP A 84 -13.29 4.35 -4.02
C ASP A 84 -11.83 3.93 -3.81
N VAL A 85 -10.91 4.89 -3.91
CA VAL A 85 -9.47 4.68 -3.74
C VAL A 85 -9.16 4.11 -2.35
N ALA A 86 -9.81 4.65 -1.31
CA ALA A 86 -9.60 4.19 0.06
C ALA A 86 -10.01 2.72 0.22
N SER A 87 -11.13 2.32 -0.39
CA SER A 87 -11.57 0.93 -0.42
C SER A 87 -10.69 -0.01 -1.25
N LEU A 88 -9.99 0.51 -2.27
CA LEU A 88 -9.11 -0.29 -3.12
C LEU A 88 -7.73 -0.53 -2.49
N CYS A 89 -7.27 0.38 -1.64
CA CYS A 89 -6.04 0.22 -0.86
C CYS A 89 -6.14 -0.85 0.24
N GLY A 90 -7.33 -1.43 0.48
CA GLY A 90 -7.54 -2.57 1.36
C GLY A 90 -8.33 -2.23 2.62
N ASP A 91 -9.16 -3.18 3.03
CA ASP A 91 -9.93 -3.21 4.27
C ASP A 91 -9.18 -4.02 5.35
N ASP A 92 -7.84 -4.08 5.21
CA ASP A 92 -6.96 -5.05 5.87
C ASP A 92 -6.83 -4.82 7.39
N GLY A 93 -7.71 -4.02 8.00
CA GLY A 93 -7.64 -3.59 9.40
C GLY A 93 -6.41 -2.73 9.72
N HIS A 94 -5.52 -2.54 8.75
CA HIS A 94 -4.45 -1.56 8.83
C HIS A 94 -5.10 -0.18 8.79
N ALA A 95 -4.87 0.62 9.82
CA ALA A 95 -5.24 2.02 9.82
C ALA A 95 -4.57 2.68 8.61
N ALA A 96 -5.31 2.79 7.50
CA ALA A 96 -4.91 3.60 6.35
C ALA A 96 -4.43 4.93 6.91
N TYR A 97 -3.27 5.38 6.42
CA TYR A 97 -2.56 6.53 6.98
C TYR A 97 -3.53 7.69 7.08
N GLU A 98 -3.53 8.45 8.18
CA GLU A 98 -4.53 9.52 8.34
C GLU A 98 -4.42 10.55 7.21
N GLU A 99 -3.20 10.85 6.78
CA GLU A 99 -2.93 11.65 5.58
C GLU A 99 -3.36 10.97 4.29
N GLU A 100 -3.19 9.66 4.16
CA GLU A 100 -3.74 8.93 3.03
C GLU A 100 -5.27 9.03 3.06
N ARG A 101 -5.95 8.77 4.18
CA ARG A 101 -7.40 8.98 4.31
C ARG A 101 -7.83 10.42 4.06
N ASN A 102 -7.03 11.41 4.44
CA ASN A 102 -7.36 12.81 4.20
C ASN A 102 -7.19 13.17 2.72
N VAL A 103 -6.12 12.70 2.08
CA VAL A 103 -5.89 12.88 0.65
C VAL A 103 -6.90 12.05 -0.17
N LEU A 104 -7.23 10.82 0.24
CA LEU A 104 -8.07 9.88 -0.50
C LEU A 104 -9.55 10.03 -0.22
N GLY A 105 -9.92 10.30 1.03
CA GLY A 105 -11.31 10.52 1.44
C GLY A 105 -11.91 11.75 0.77
N ASN A 106 -11.07 12.75 0.46
CA ASN A 106 -11.50 13.93 -0.28
C ASN A 106 -11.44 13.76 -1.81
N GLU A 107 -10.88 12.67 -2.35
CA GLU A 107 -10.85 12.44 -3.79
C GLU A 107 -12.19 11.97 -4.34
N THR A 108 -13.02 11.31 -3.53
CA THR A 108 -14.32 10.77 -3.97
C THR A 108 -15.48 11.13 -3.03
N PRO A 109 -15.72 12.42 -2.73
CA PRO A 109 -16.76 12.87 -1.79
C PRO A 109 -18.19 12.54 -2.25
N TRP A 110 -18.37 12.20 -3.53
CA TRP A 110 -19.66 11.79 -4.09
C TRP A 110 -20.01 10.32 -3.83
N ILE A 111 -19.07 9.50 -3.33
CA ILE A 111 -19.31 8.07 -3.09
C ILE A 111 -19.92 7.89 -1.71
N THR A 112 -21.22 7.62 -1.67
CA THR A 112 -21.91 7.13 -0.46
C THR A 112 -21.91 5.59 -0.41
N PRO A 113 -22.04 4.96 0.76
CA PRO A 113 -22.18 3.50 0.87
C PRO A 113 -23.30 2.93 -0.01
N SER A 114 -24.46 3.61 -0.05
CA SER A 114 -25.62 3.19 -0.85
C SER A 114 -25.37 3.32 -2.36
N SER A 115 -24.76 4.42 -2.82
CA SER A 115 -24.39 4.56 -4.23
C SER A 115 -23.33 3.53 -4.64
N LYS A 116 -22.36 3.26 -3.75
CA LYS A 116 -21.31 2.28 -4.02
C LYS A 116 -21.88 0.88 -4.18
N ALA A 117 -22.71 0.44 -3.25
CA ALA A 117 -23.38 -0.86 -3.32
C ALA A 117 -24.21 -1.01 -4.61
N SER A 118 -25.00 0.02 -4.95
CA SER A 118 -25.83 0.03 -6.16
C SER A 118 -24.97 -0.01 -7.44
N ALA A 119 -23.89 0.78 -7.48
CA ALA A 119 -22.98 0.82 -8.61
C ALA A 119 -22.24 -0.51 -8.80
N GLN A 120 -21.76 -1.12 -7.72
CA GLN A 120 -21.13 -2.44 -7.75
C GLN A 120 -22.09 -3.51 -8.26
N GLU A 121 -23.35 -3.50 -7.82
CA GLU A 121 -24.35 -4.45 -8.30
C GLU A 121 -24.65 -4.30 -9.80
N ILE A 122 -24.74 -3.05 -10.29
CA ILE A 122 -24.88 -2.77 -11.73
C ILE A 122 -23.66 -3.26 -12.50
N LEU A 123 -22.44 -3.05 -12.01
CA LEU A 123 -21.24 -3.49 -12.73
C LEU A 123 -21.08 -5.02 -12.71
N LEU A 124 -21.46 -5.68 -11.61
CA LEU A 124 -21.45 -7.13 -11.50
C LEU A 124 -22.47 -7.79 -12.44
N SER A 125 -23.63 -7.17 -12.67
CA SER A 125 -24.61 -7.69 -13.62
C SER A 125 -24.18 -7.55 -15.09
N LEU A 126 -23.11 -6.79 -15.38
CA LEU A 126 -22.49 -6.71 -16.71
C LEU A 126 -21.54 -7.88 -17.00
N ASP A 127 -21.39 -8.84 -16.08
CA ASP A 127 -20.62 -10.08 -16.30
C ASP A 127 -21.34 -11.01 -17.28
N THR A 128 -21.29 -10.61 -18.55
CA THR A 128 -21.93 -11.26 -19.68
C THR A 128 -20.87 -11.86 -20.61
N PRO A 129 -21.22 -12.78 -21.51
CA PRO A 129 -20.30 -13.27 -22.54
C PRO A 129 -19.72 -12.15 -23.44
N ARG A 130 -20.32 -10.96 -23.42
CA ARG A 130 -19.89 -9.77 -24.17
C ARG A 130 -18.89 -8.90 -23.38
N LYS A 131 -18.51 -9.28 -22.15
CA LYS A 131 -17.64 -8.49 -21.26
C LYS A 131 -16.34 -8.07 -21.93
N GLY A 132 -15.63 -8.98 -22.60
CA GLY A 132 -14.39 -8.65 -23.32
C GLY A 132 -14.61 -7.59 -24.43
N ALA A 133 -15.70 -7.69 -25.18
CA ALA A 133 -16.06 -6.71 -26.20
C ALA A 133 -16.46 -5.35 -25.59
N LEU A 134 -17.14 -5.37 -24.45
CA LEU A 134 -17.50 -4.17 -23.69
C LEU A 134 -16.25 -3.46 -23.15
N VAL A 135 -15.34 -4.18 -22.50
CA VAL A 135 -14.07 -3.62 -22.00
C VAL A 135 -13.26 -3.01 -23.15
N LYS A 136 -13.15 -3.71 -24.29
CA LYS A 136 -12.49 -3.18 -25.48
C LYS A 136 -13.17 -1.89 -25.96
N HIS A 137 -14.51 -1.87 -26.02
CA HIS A 137 -15.25 -0.69 -26.43
C HIS A 137 -15.01 0.51 -25.50
N VAL A 138 -15.05 0.31 -24.18
CA VAL A 138 -14.79 1.37 -23.20
C VAL A 138 -13.36 1.91 -23.34
N LEU A 139 -12.37 1.02 -23.45
CA LEU A 139 -10.98 1.43 -23.65
C LEU A 139 -10.78 2.21 -24.96
N GLU A 140 -11.39 1.75 -26.05
CA GLU A 140 -11.15 2.28 -27.39
C GLU A 140 -11.96 3.56 -27.71
N HIS A 141 -13.22 3.64 -27.26
CA HIS A 141 -14.14 4.70 -27.63
C HIS A 141 -14.43 5.69 -26.51
N ILE A 142 -14.08 5.38 -25.25
CA ILE A 142 -14.29 6.28 -24.11
C ILE A 142 -12.96 6.74 -23.55
N VAL A 143 -12.10 5.82 -23.11
CA VAL A 143 -10.84 6.16 -22.44
C VAL A 143 -9.82 6.74 -23.43
N LYS A 144 -9.55 6.06 -24.55
CA LYS A 144 -8.53 6.45 -25.51
C LYS A 144 -8.76 7.86 -26.10
N PRO A 145 -9.97 8.29 -26.49
CA PRO A 145 -10.20 9.66 -26.96
C PRO A 145 -9.85 10.72 -25.92
N ILE A 146 -10.14 10.48 -24.63
CA ILE A 146 -9.82 11.42 -23.54
C ILE A 146 -8.31 11.64 -23.43
N PHE A 147 -7.53 10.55 -23.48
CA PHE A 147 -6.06 10.62 -23.44
C PHE A 147 -5.42 11.08 -24.75
N ARG A 148 -6.06 10.88 -25.91
CA ARG A 148 -5.57 11.36 -27.22
C ARG A 148 -5.84 12.84 -27.46
N ALA A 149 -6.98 13.33 -26.97
CA ALA A 149 -7.29 14.75 -26.99
C ALA A 149 -6.35 15.52 -26.03
N SER A 150 -5.80 14.82 -25.05
CA SER A 150 -4.70 15.30 -24.22
C SER A 150 -3.36 15.03 -24.90
N ASN A 151 -2.33 15.82 -24.59
CA ASN A 151 -0.98 15.53 -25.09
C ASN A 151 -0.61 14.05 -24.84
N PRO A 152 -0.31 13.25 -25.88
CA PRO A 152 0.01 11.83 -25.71
C PRO A 152 1.33 11.66 -24.97
N HIS A 153 1.45 10.59 -24.18
CA HIS A 153 2.64 10.33 -23.37
C HIS A 153 3.93 10.27 -24.22
N PRO A 154 5.02 10.97 -23.85
CA PRO A 154 6.19 11.18 -24.71
C PRO A 154 6.97 9.89 -24.93
N HIS A 155 6.88 8.96 -23.98
CA HIS A 155 7.62 7.70 -23.98
C HIS A 155 6.83 6.52 -24.53
N ILE A 156 5.63 6.73 -25.08
CA ILE A 156 4.79 5.63 -25.57
C ILE A 156 4.21 5.99 -26.93
N ASN A 157 4.41 5.10 -27.89
CA ASN A 157 3.78 5.23 -29.19
C ASN A 157 2.26 4.98 -29.06
N PRO A 158 1.39 5.96 -29.38
CA PRO A 158 -0.05 5.85 -29.16
C PRO A 158 -0.77 4.84 -30.07
N ALA A 159 -0.12 4.39 -31.15
CA ALA A 159 -0.64 3.36 -32.04
C ALA A 159 -0.24 1.95 -31.61
N THR A 160 0.99 1.78 -31.12
CA THR A 160 1.55 0.44 -30.85
C THR A 160 1.68 0.10 -29.36
N GLY A 161 1.61 1.10 -28.47
CA GLY A 161 1.86 0.94 -27.04
C GLY A 161 3.32 0.60 -26.70
N ARG A 162 4.25 0.69 -27.66
CA ARG A 162 5.69 0.45 -27.45
C ARG A 162 6.37 1.68 -26.88
N SER A 163 7.42 1.44 -26.09
CA SER A 163 8.26 2.52 -25.53
C SER A 163 8.98 3.32 -26.63
N LEU A 164 9.04 4.64 -26.46
CA LEU A 164 9.79 5.59 -27.28
C LEU A 164 10.95 6.19 -26.47
N PRO A 165 12.04 6.62 -27.14
CA PRO A 165 13.15 7.32 -26.47
C PRO A 165 12.70 8.63 -25.80
N PRO A 166 13.45 9.12 -24.80
CA PRO A 166 12.99 10.24 -23.98
C PRO A 166 12.91 11.58 -24.71
N SER A 167 11.75 12.26 -24.59
CA SER A 167 11.53 13.66 -24.99
C SER A 167 11.31 14.53 -23.75
N LYS A 168 11.73 15.80 -23.78
CA LYS A 168 11.93 16.63 -22.57
C LYS A 168 10.73 17.45 -22.07
N ASP A 169 9.64 17.61 -22.83
CA ASP A 169 8.66 18.68 -22.54
C ASP A 169 7.20 18.21 -22.33
N PHE A 170 6.95 17.16 -21.54
CA PHE A 170 5.59 16.61 -21.36
C PHE A 170 4.77 17.25 -20.22
N PHE A 171 5.43 17.87 -19.24
CA PHE A 171 4.80 18.21 -17.97
C PHE A 171 4.20 19.62 -17.89
N GLU A 172 4.26 20.40 -18.96
CA GLU A 172 3.57 21.69 -19.00
C GLU A 172 2.05 21.46 -18.99
N SER A 173 1.41 21.92 -17.90
CA SER A 173 0.04 21.59 -17.50
C SER A 173 -1.07 22.07 -18.45
N GLU A 174 -0.74 22.95 -19.40
CA GLU A 174 -1.68 23.51 -20.36
C GLU A 174 -1.95 22.51 -21.49
N GLY A 175 -2.83 21.53 -21.26
CA GLY A 175 -3.29 20.60 -22.31
C GLY A 175 -3.71 19.20 -21.86
N GLN A 176 -3.62 18.89 -20.57
CA GLN A 176 -3.99 17.56 -20.06
C GLN A 176 -5.50 17.45 -19.77
N ILE A 177 -6.31 17.38 -20.84
CA ILE A 177 -7.79 17.32 -20.78
C ILE A 177 -8.27 16.12 -19.95
N TRP A 178 -7.53 15.02 -19.91
CA TRP A 178 -7.90 13.83 -19.14
C TRP A 178 -8.04 14.09 -17.64
N LYS A 179 -7.29 15.07 -17.11
CA LYS A 179 -7.44 15.53 -15.72
C LYS A 179 -8.81 16.17 -15.48
N ASN A 180 -9.49 16.57 -16.55
CA ASN A 180 -10.83 17.12 -16.47
C ASN A 180 -11.94 16.08 -16.32
N THR A 181 -11.66 14.80 -16.55
CA THR A 181 -12.64 13.74 -16.43
C THR A 181 -12.60 13.15 -15.02
N ILE A 182 -13.56 13.55 -14.19
CA ILE A 182 -13.72 13.02 -12.83
C ILE A 182 -14.03 11.52 -12.90
N GLY A 183 -13.39 10.72 -12.04
CA GLY A 183 -13.61 9.27 -11.99
C GLY A 183 -12.93 8.47 -13.11
N LEU A 184 -12.11 9.09 -13.96
CA LEU A 184 -11.42 8.39 -15.04
C LEU A 184 -10.54 7.22 -14.54
N GLY A 185 -9.90 7.39 -13.39
CA GLY A 185 -9.12 6.33 -12.73
C GLY A 185 -9.98 5.09 -12.43
N ALA A 186 -11.19 5.28 -11.91
CA ALA A 186 -12.15 4.20 -11.62
C ALA A 186 -12.61 3.47 -12.90
N ILE A 187 -12.84 4.21 -13.99
CA ILE A 187 -13.20 3.61 -15.29
C ILE A 187 -12.05 2.73 -15.81
N VAL A 188 -10.82 3.24 -15.74
CA VAL A 188 -9.63 2.47 -16.16
C VAL A 188 -9.42 1.26 -15.25
N TYR A 189 -9.60 1.42 -13.94
CA TYR A 189 -9.53 0.32 -12.99
C TYR A 189 -10.54 -0.79 -13.31
N TRP A 190 -11.82 -0.43 -13.52
CA TRP A 190 -12.86 -1.39 -13.94
C TRP A 190 -12.45 -2.14 -15.20
N CYS A 191 -11.92 -1.43 -16.21
CA CYS A 191 -11.47 -2.07 -17.45
C CYS A 191 -10.39 -3.11 -17.14
N ILE A 192 -9.34 -2.74 -16.41
CA ILE A 192 -8.24 -3.67 -16.07
C ILE A 192 -8.72 -4.86 -15.23
N ASP A 193 -9.60 -4.62 -14.26
CA ASP A 193 -10.17 -5.65 -13.40
C ASP A 193 -10.99 -6.70 -14.17
N ASN A 194 -11.54 -6.30 -15.33
CA ASN A 194 -12.42 -7.13 -16.15
C ASN A 194 -11.76 -7.66 -17.44
N ILE A 195 -10.45 -7.43 -17.65
CA ILE A 195 -9.69 -8.04 -18.76
C ILE A 195 -9.41 -9.51 -18.42
N GLU A 196 -9.79 -10.41 -19.32
CA GLU A 196 -9.39 -11.81 -19.21
C GLU A 196 -7.89 -11.98 -19.49
N PRO A 197 -7.15 -12.81 -18.73
CA PRO A 197 -5.70 -12.98 -18.87
C PRO A 197 -5.21 -13.24 -20.31
N GLY A 198 -5.98 -13.97 -21.12
CA GLY A 198 -5.64 -14.26 -22.52
C GLY A 198 -5.86 -13.09 -23.49
N THR A 199 -6.67 -12.10 -23.12
CA THR A 199 -7.07 -10.99 -23.99
C THR A 199 -6.18 -9.75 -23.84
N TYR A 200 -5.27 -9.74 -22.86
CA TYR A 200 -4.36 -8.62 -22.61
C TYR A 200 -3.59 -8.17 -23.87
N MET A 201 -3.21 -9.10 -24.75
CA MET A 201 -2.52 -8.81 -26.01
C MET A 201 -3.33 -7.92 -26.94
N ASP A 202 -4.63 -8.15 -27.04
CA ASP A 202 -5.52 -7.45 -27.97
C ASP A 202 -5.81 -6.04 -27.49
N VAL A 203 -5.93 -5.85 -26.17
CA VAL A 203 -6.18 -4.55 -25.55
C VAL A 203 -4.89 -3.84 -25.14
N TRP A 204 -3.73 -4.46 -25.32
CA TRP A 204 -2.42 -3.99 -24.86
C TRP A 204 -2.06 -2.59 -25.35
N HIS A 205 -2.48 -2.22 -26.57
CA HIS A 205 -2.18 -0.92 -27.16
C HIS A 205 -2.97 0.23 -26.50
N HIS A 206 -3.97 -0.08 -25.65
CA HIS A 206 -4.76 0.90 -24.89
C HIS A 206 -4.19 1.21 -23.50
N ARG A 207 -2.92 0.85 -23.21
CA ARG A 207 -2.23 1.10 -21.93
C ARG A 207 -1.55 2.46 -21.69
N PRO A 208 -1.46 3.41 -22.64
CA PRO A 208 -0.99 4.77 -22.31
C PRO A 208 -1.60 5.38 -21.03
N PRO A 209 -2.87 5.12 -20.66
CA PRO A 209 -3.45 5.64 -19.41
C PRO A 209 -2.67 5.25 -18.15
N VAL A 210 -2.22 4.00 -18.01
CA VAL A 210 -1.57 3.51 -16.79
C VAL A 210 -0.25 4.23 -16.56
N MET A 211 0.56 4.35 -17.61
CA MET A 211 1.85 5.04 -17.52
C MET A 211 1.67 6.55 -17.35
N THR A 212 0.69 7.16 -18.02
CA THR A 212 0.34 8.57 -17.81
C THR A 212 -0.04 8.85 -16.35
N PHE A 213 -0.80 7.96 -15.71
CA PHE A 213 -1.11 8.09 -14.28
C PHE A 213 0.16 7.95 -13.41
N LEU A 214 0.98 6.93 -13.64
CA LEU A 214 2.20 6.66 -12.87
C LEU A 214 3.27 7.76 -12.99
N ASP A 215 3.40 8.36 -14.16
CA ASP A 215 4.38 9.41 -14.43
C ASP A 215 3.85 10.83 -14.10
N ASP A 216 2.56 10.99 -13.78
CA ASP A 216 1.98 12.29 -13.41
C ASP A 216 2.63 12.86 -12.15
N TYR A 217 2.80 14.17 -12.02
CA TYR A 217 3.41 14.74 -10.80
C TYR A 217 2.44 14.82 -9.61
N GLN A 218 1.12 14.83 -9.84
CA GLN A 218 0.12 14.98 -8.77
C GLN A 218 -0.11 13.63 -8.05
N PRO A 219 -0.05 13.59 -6.70
CA PRO A 219 -0.22 12.37 -5.91
C PRO A 219 -1.45 11.54 -6.22
N ARG A 220 -2.62 12.17 -6.34
CA ARG A 220 -3.88 11.48 -6.63
C ARG A 220 -3.84 10.63 -7.91
N TYR A 221 -3.20 11.14 -8.96
CA TYR A 221 -3.13 10.45 -10.24
C TYR A 221 -2.09 9.33 -10.22
N LYS A 222 -0.96 9.56 -9.54
CA LYS A 222 0.03 8.50 -9.29
C LYS A 222 -0.57 7.34 -8.53
N LEU A 223 -1.39 7.61 -7.51
CA LEU A 223 -2.04 6.55 -6.75
C LEU A 223 -3.02 5.74 -7.59
N TRP A 224 -3.86 6.39 -8.41
CA TRP A 224 -4.66 5.67 -9.40
C TRP A 224 -3.78 4.82 -10.32
N GLY A 225 -2.65 5.37 -10.76
CA GLY A 225 -1.65 4.63 -11.55
C GLY A 225 -1.13 3.39 -10.83
N LEU A 226 -0.80 3.50 -9.54
CA LEU A 226 -0.35 2.39 -8.70
C LEU A 226 -1.42 1.31 -8.57
N LEU A 227 -2.67 1.69 -8.22
CA LEU A 227 -3.77 0.75 -8.06
C LEU A 227 -4.08 -0.01 -9.34
N VAL A 228 -4.17 0.72 -10.46
CA VAL A 228 -4.40 0.14 -11.78
C VAL A 228 -3.23 -0.77 -12.18
N ALA A 229 -1.98 -0.34 -11.95
CA ALA A 229 -0.81 -1.15 -12.27
C ALA A 229 -0.74 -2.41 -11.41
N GLN A 230 -1.02 -2.31 -10.11
CA GLN A 230 -1.06 -3.47 -9.21
C GLN A 230 -2.12 -4.48 -9.67
N ARG A 231 -3.33 -4.00 -10.00
CA ARG A 231 -4.40 -4.88 -10.50
C ARG A 231 -4.02 -5.54 -11.82
N MET A 232 -3.41 -4.80 -12.74
CA MET A 232 -2.90 -5.31 -14.03
C MET A 232 -1.81 -6.36 -13.83
N LEU A 233 -0.88 -6.12 -12.91
CA LEU A 233 0.27 -7.00 -12.67
C LEU A 233 -0.13 -8.38 -12.12
N ARG A 234 -1.33 -8.52 -11.54
CA ARG A 234 -1.85 -9.82 -11.07
C ARG A 234 -2.15 -10.79 -12.21
N ASP A 235 -2.65 -10.27 -13.34
CA ASP A 235 -3.18 -11.12 -14.43
C ASP A 235 -2.32 -11.09 -15.69
N VAL A 236 -1.46 -10.09 -15.83
CA VAL A 236 -0.64 -9.92 -17.03
C VAL A 236 0.51 -10.91 -17.09
N SER A 237 0.73 -11.52 -18.26
CA SER A 237 1.88 -12.39 -18.46
C SER A 237 3.21 -11.61 -18.35
N PRO A 238 4.20 -12.09 -17.58
CA PRO A 238 5.53 -11.47 -17.50
C PRO A 238 6.23 -11.37 -18.86
N ASN A 239 6.00 -12.34 -19.76
CA ASN A 239 6.57 -12.32 -21.11
C ASN A 239 6.06 -11.14 -21.92
N LEU A 240 4.77 -10.82 -21.79
CA LEU A 240 4.14 -9.70 -22.48
C LEU A 240 4.73 -8.35 -22.02
N LEU A 241 5.01 -8.20 -20.73
CA LEU A 241 5.68 -7.02 -20.19
C LEU A 241 7.09 -6.85 -20.77
N LYS A 242 7.83 -7.95 -20.94
CA LYS A 242 9.18 -7.96 -21.50
C LYS A 242 9.19 -7.65 -23.00
N THR A 243 8.40 -8.38 -23.78
CA THR A 243 8.36 -8.24 -25.24
C THR A 243 7.92 -6.84 -25.69
N THR A 244 7.21 -6.11 -24.83
CA THR A 244 6.79 -4.74 -25.13
C THR A 244 7.63 -3.65 -24.48
N GLY A 245 8.65 -4.02 -23.70
CA GLY A 245 9.54 -3.07 -23.03
C GLY A 245 8.89 -2.29 -21.88
N ILE A 246 7.61 -2.55 -21.59
CA ILE A 246 6.85 -1.86 -20.54
C ILE A 246 7.37 -2.24 -19.16
N HIS A 247 7.93 -3.44 -19.03
CA HIS A 247 8.60 -3.85 -17.80
C HIS A 247 9.62 -2.79 -17.31
N GLY A 248 10.46 -2.28 -18.21
CA GLY A 248 11.45 -1.25 -17.86
C GLY A 248 10.82 0.10 -17.51
N LEU A 249 9.74 0.47 -18.22
CA LEU A 249 8.99 1.70 -17.92
C LEU A 249 8.32 1.63 -16.54
N LEU A 250 7.58 0.56 -16.25
CA LEU A 250 6.97 0.35 -14.93
C LEU A 250 8.02 0.34 -13.82
N LYS A 251 9.14 -0.38 -14.04
CA LYS A 251 10.27 -0.38 -13.10
C LYS A 251 10.78 1.04 -12.84
N SER A 252 10.96 1.85 -13.89
CA SER A 252 11.39 3.24 -13.75
C SER A 252 10.34 4.12 -13.07
N SER A 253 9.06 3.99 -13.39
CA SER A 253 8.00 4.81 -12.80
C SER A 253 7.77 4.45 -11.34
N PHE A 254 7.77 3.16 -10.97
CA PHE A 254 7.72 2.74 -9.57
C PHE A 254 8.89 3.28 -8.78
N ARG A 255 10.11 3.29 -9.34
CA ARG A 255 11.26 3.95 -8.68
C ARG A 255 11.05 5.42 -8.44
N LYS A 256 10.56 6.16 -9.44
CA LYS A 256 10.27 7.58 -9.31
C LYS A 256 9.17 7.83 -8.28
N ILE A 257 8.16 6.96 -8.24
CA ILE A 257 7.08 7.06 -7.25
C ILE A 257 7.65 6.83 -5.86
N LEU A 258 8.45 5.78 -5.66
CA LEU A 258 9.12 5.51 -4.39
C LEU A 258 10.04 6.65 -3.96
N ALA A 259 10.78 7.23 -4.91
CA ALA A 259 11.68 8.34 -4.62
C ALA A 259 10.94 9.67 -4.36
N HIS A 260 9.68 9.83 -4.77
CA HIS A 260 8.97 11.12 -4.72
C HIS A 260 7.71 11.11 -3.86
N GLN A 261 7.19 9.95 -3.45
CA GLN A 261 5.91 9.85 -2.74
C GLN A 261 5.92 8.88 -1.56
N LEU A 262 5.33 9.40 -0.50
CA LEU A 262 5.05 8.81 0.82
C LEU A 262 3.93 7.75 0.80
N THR A 263 3.45 7.39 -0.38
CA THR A 263 2.31 6.48 -0.51
C THR A 263 2.72 5.08 -0.10
N PRO A 264 1.94 4.38 0.75
CA PRO A 264 2.25 3.02 1.13
C PRO A 264 2.46 2.15 -0.11
N LEU A 265 3.59 1.45 -0.10
CA LEU A 265 3.88 0.39 -1.05
C LEU A 265 2.72 -0.63 -0.98
N PRO A 266 2.18 -1.08 -2.12
CA PRO A 266 1.22 -2.17 -2.11
C PRO A 266 1.82 -3.37 -1.37
N HIS A 267 1.06 -3.96 -0.44
CA HIS A 267 1.44 -5.08 0.45
C HIS A 267 1.59 -6.42 -0.29
N ASN A 268 2.06 -6.37 -1.54
CA ASN A 268 2.44 -7.55 -2.32
C ASN A 268 3.50 -7.14 -3.36
N PRO A 269 4.71 -6.69 -2.95
CA PRO A 269 5.89 -6.65 -3.83
C PRO A 269 6.17 -8.01 -4.51
N SER A 270 5.63 -9.11 -3.98
CA SER A 270 5.64 -10.46 -4.55
C SER A 270 5.01 -10.54 -5.95
N THR A 271 4.07 -9.66 -6.31
CA THR A 271 3.43 -9.63 -7.64
C THR A 271 4.41 -9.24 -8.76
N ILE A 272 5.56 -8.67 -8.39
CA ILE A 272 6.66 -8.40 -9.30
C ILE A 272 7.52 -9.68 -9.39
N ASP A 273 6.90 -10.79 -9.82
CA ASP A 273 7.61 -12.04 -10.13
C ASP A 273 8.27 -11.92 -11.51
N ILE A 274 9.21 -10.98 -11.63
CA ILE A 274 9.99 -10.77 -12.85
C ILE A 274 11.11 -11.81 -12.88
N THR A 275 10.77 -13.01 -13.35
CA THR A 275 11.63 -13.99 -14.06
C THR A 275 13.07 -14.22 -13.57
N GLY A 276 13.40 -15.49 -13.30
CA GLY A 276 14.77 -15.95 -13.03
C GLY A 276 15.25 -15.55 -11.63
N SER A 277 15.83 -16.50 -10.88
CA SER A 277 16.24 -16.25 -9.50
C SER A 277 17.23 -15.09 -9.38
N LYS A 278 18.10 -14.89 -10.38
CA LYS A 278 19.12 -13.84 -10.38
C LYS A 278 18.54 -12.45 -10.69
N ASP A 279 17.86 -12.26 -11.81
CA ASP A 279 17.33 -10.93 -12.18
C ASP A 279 16.32 -10.44 -11.14
N ARG A 280 15.47 -11.33 -10.61
CA ARG A 280 14.58 -11.03 -9.48
C ARG A 280 15.37 -10.57 -8.26
N PHE A 281 16.42 -11.29 -7.89
CA PHE A 281 17.27 -10.94 -6.76
C PHE A 281 17.97 -9.59 -6.95
N ASP A 282 18.53 -9.34 -8.13
CA ASP A 282 19.19 -8.08 -8.46
C ASP A 282 18.18 -6.92 -8.40
N ASN A 283 16.98 -7.09 -8.95
CA ASN A 283 15.91 -6.10 -8.88
C ASN A 283 15.45 -5.80 -7.45
N LEU A 284 15.28 -6.82 -6.61
CA LEU A 284 14.90 -6.63 -5.20
C LEU A 284 16.04 -6.00 -4.39
N THR A 285 17.29 -6.33 -4.70
CA THR A 285 18.48 -5.75 -4.09
C THR A 285 18.57 -4.26 -4.44
N GLU A 286 18.35 -3.92 -5.70
CA GLU A 286 18.35 -2.54 -6.20
C GLU A 286 17.17 -1.75 -5.62
N LEU A 287 15.99 -2.37 -5.48
CA LEU A 287 14.85 -1.78 -4.81
C LEU A 287 15.13 -1.47 -3.34
N LEU A 288 15.73 -2.41 -2.60
CA LEU A 288 16.04 -2.22 -1.19
C LEU A 288 17.17 -1.19 -0.99
N GLY A 289 18.28 -1.36 -1.70
CA GLY A 289 19.46 -0.50 -1.60
C GLY A 289 19.19 0.88 -2.15
N GLU A 290 19.09 1.00 -3.47
CA GLU A 290 18.94 2.30 -4.11
C GLU A 290 17.54 2.89 -3.86
N GLY A 291 16.49 2.07 -3.97
CA GLY A 291 15.12 2.55 -3.88
C GLY A 291 14.70 3.01 -2.48
N ILE A 292 14.94 2.19 -1.45
CA ILE A 292 14.47 2.48 -0.08
C ILE A 292 15.56 3.14 0.75
N ILE A 293 16.74 2.51 0.87
CA ILE A 293 17.79 2.97 1.78
C ILE A 293 18.41 4.28 1.27
N ASP A 294 18.91 4.31 0.03
CA ASP A 294 19.67 5.46 -0.48
C ASP A 294 18.76 6.63 -0.88
N ASN A 295 17.52 6.36 -1.32
CA ASN A 295 16.59 7.42 -1.70
C ASN A 295 15.66 7.81 -0.54
N ILE A 296 14.75 6.94 -0.11
CA ILE A 296 13.69 7.33 0.83
C ILE A 296 14.30 7.67 2.20
N TRP A 297 15.05 6.75 2.82
CA TRP A 297 15.54 6.95 4.18
C TRP A 297 16.59 8.05 4.30
N THR A 298 17.34 8.31 3.23
CA THR A 298 18.33 9.39 3.21
C THR A 298 17.69 10.76 3.04
N TYR A 299 16.63 10.89 2.22
CA TYR A 299 16.05 12.20 1.85
C TYR A 299 14.72 12.52 2.50
N THR A 300 13.99 11.56 3.07
CA THR A 300 12.67 11.76 3.68
C THR A 300 12.62 11.37 5.16
N PHE A 301 13.74 11.48 5.87
CA PHE A 301 13.81 11.20 7.30
C PHE A 301 12.94 12.16 8.13
N ASP A 302 12.64 13.34 7.59
CA ASP A 302 11.76 14.37 8.15
C ASP A 302 10.27 14.07 7.97
N LYS A 303 9.93 13.00 7.23
CA LYS A 303 8.57 12.61 6.90
C LYS A 303 8.26 11.21 7.47
N PRO A 304 7.86 11.13 8.74
CA PRO A 304 7.67 9.86 9.44
C PRO A 304 6.71 8.89 8.73
N GLU A 305 5.80 9.39 7.91
CA GLU A 305 4.80 8.60 7.20
C GLU A 305 5.41 7.84 6.02
N ALA A 306 6.43 8.39 5.34
CA ALA A 306 7.18 7.70 4.29
C ALA A 306 8.06 6.62 4.89
N ILE A 307 8.70 6.93 6.02
CA ILE A 307 9.49 5.96 6.76
C ILE A 307 8.58 4.82 7.18
N ARG A 308 7.41 5.11 7.77
CA ARG A 308 6.43 4.08 8.13
C ARG A 308 5.98 3.25 6.91
N ALA A 309 5.60 3.89 5.80
CA ALA A 309 5.22 3.22 4.56
C ALA A 309 6.27 2.23 4.04
N THR A 310 7.54 2.62 4.09
CA THR A 310 8.63 1.72 3.70
C THR A 310 8.85 0.61 4.72
N LEU A 311 8.74 0.90 6.03
CA LEU A 311 8.83 -0.09 7.10
C LEU A 311 7.72 -1.15 7.00
N ASP A 312 6.49 -0.76 6.69
CA ASP A 312 5.35 -1.68 6.52
C ASP A 312 5.55 -2.62 5.31
N ALA A 313 6.29 -2.19 4.28
CA ALA A 313 6.58 -3.00 3.09
C ALA A 313 7.84 -3.87 3.20
N LEU A 314 8.73 -3.57 4.15
CA LEU A 314 9.97 -4.31 4.36
C LEU A 314 9.78 -5.81 4.67
N PRO A 315 8.80 -6.27 5.48
CA PRO A 315 8.64 -7.67 5.83
C PRO A 315 8.65 -8.61 4.62
N GLU A 316 7.88 -8.27 3.59
CA GLU A 316 7.77 -9.06 2.37
C GLU A 316 9.02 -8.98 1.51
N LEU A 317 9.62 -7.79 1.39
CA LEU A 317 10.86 -7.58 0.67
C LEU A 317 12.02 -8.39 1.31
N ILE A 318 12.09 -8.41 2.63
CA ILE A 318 13.07 -9.16 3.41
C ILE A 318 12.89 -10.67 3.18
N GLN A 319 11.65 -11.16 3.26
CA GLN A 319 11.35 -12.56 2.98
C GLN A 319 11.67 -12.94 1.53
N ALA A 320 11.41 -12.04 0.58
CA ALA A 320 11.66 -12.27 -0.84
C ALA A 320 13.16 -12.29 -1.21
N LEU A 321 13.97 -11.49 -0.53
CA LEU A 321 15.44 -11.44 -0.68
C LEU A 321 16.16 -12.54 0.09
N ASP A 322 15.52 -13.09 1.12
CA ASP A 322 16.08 -14.10 2.02
C ASP A 322 17.48 -13.67 2.52
N ILE A 323 18.44 -14.60 2.66
CA ILE A 323 19.80 -14.35 3.16
C ILE A 323 20.53 -13.21 2.43
N GLY A 324 20.07 -12.82 1.23
CA GLY A 324 20.55 -11.63 0.52
C GLY A 324 20.44 -10.32 1.30
N CYS A 325 19.54 -10.25 2.28
CA CYS A 325 19.39 -9.12 3.20
C CYS A 325 20.60 -8.91 4.10
N THR A 326 21.44 -9.93 4.31
CA THR A 326 22.59 -9.84 5.22
C THR A 326 23.57 -8.73 4.85
N ARG A 327 23.69 -8.40 3.57
CA ARG A 327 24.55 -7.31 3.08
C ARG A 327 24.06 -5.91 3.49
N PHE A 328 22.78 -5.79 3.83
CA PHE A 328 22.12 -4.52 4.18
C PHE A 328 21.95 -4.35 5.69
N LEU A 329 22.39 -5.30 6.54
CA LEU A 329 22.17 -5.24 7.99
C LEU A 329 22.70 -3.96 8.63
N GLN A 330 23.84 -3.46 8.15
CA GLN A 330 24.45 -2.24 8.67
C GLN A 330 23.58 -1.00 8.42
N SER A 331 22.79 -0.98 7.36
CA SER A 331 21.87 0.12 7.04
C SER A 331 20.47 -0.13 7.62
N LEU A 332 19.97 -1.37 7.56
CA LEU A 332 18.64 -1.76 8.03
C LEU A 332 18.51 -1.64 9.54
N LEU A 333 19.46 -2.18 10.32
CA LEU A 333 19.29 -2.26 11.77
C LEU A 333 19.24 -0.89 12.44
N PRO A 334 20.13 0.09 12.15
CA PRO A 334 19.98 1.42 12.72
C PRO A 334 18.61 2.05 12.45
N GLN A 335 18.09 1.86 11.24
CA GLN A 335 16.81 2.44 10.81
C GLN A 335 15.60 1.75 11.46
N LEU A 336 15.67 0.42 11.66
CA LEU A 336 14.64 -0.33 12.39
C LEU A 336 14.68 -0.07 13.90
N LEU A 337 15.85 0.14 14.47
CA LEU A 337 16.00 0.33 15.92
C LEU A 337 15.77 1.78 16.33
N HIS A 338 15.98 2.75 15.43
CA HIS A 338 15.82 4.17 15.76
C HIS A 338 14.42 4.53 16.30
N PRO A 339 13.29 4.13 15.66
CA PRO A 339 11.95 4.37 16.20
C PRO A 339 11.70 3.79 17.60
N LEU A 340 12.41 2.70 17.95
CA LEU A 340 12.30 2.02 19.24
C LEU A 340 13.08 2.74 20.35
N THR A 341 14.09 3.53 19.98
CA THR A 341 14.94 4.27 20.92
C THR A 341 14.54 5.72 21.11
N LEU A 342 13.78 6.30 20.17
CA LEU A 342 13.35 7.68 20.24
C LEU A 342 12.44 7.88 21.45
N PRO A 343 12.81 8.74 22.42
CA PRO A 343 11.87 9.17 23.44
C PRO A 343 10.70 9.87 22.74
N SER A 344 9.49 9.72 23.26
CA SER A 344 8.36 10.53 22.79
C SER A 344 8.76 12.00 22.96
N ASN A 345 9.09 12.68 21.84
CA ASN A 345 9.62 14.05 21.86
C ASN A 345 8.58 15.08 22.36
N GLN A 346 7.36 14.64 22.63
CA GLN A 346 6.37 15.44 23.31
C GLN A 346 6.55 15.25 24.82
N GLY A 347 7.29 16.17 25.45
CA GLY A 347 7.20 16.35 26.89
C GLY A 347 5.73 16.46 27.30
N PRO A 348 5.35 16.08 28.53
CA PRO A 348 3.96 16.02 28.95
C PRO A 348 3.32 17.40 28.83
N ILE A 349 2.54 17.61 27.75
CA ILE A 349 1.69 18.79 27.61
C ILE A 349 0.43 18.48 28.43
N PRO A 350 0.12 19.26 29.49
CA PRO A 350 -1.07 19.02 30.28
C PRO A 350 -2.32 19.02 29.40
N GLY A 351 -3.07 17.91 29.38
CA GLY A 351 -4.32 17.78 28.63
C GLY A 351 -4.21 17.18 27.22
N ARG A 352 -3.03 16.78 26.75
CA ARG A 352 -2.87 16.01 25.50
C ARG A 352 -2.57 14.54 25.84
N PRO A 353 -3.15 13.54 25.13
CA PRO A 353 -2.78 12.15 25.33
C PRO A 353 -1.27 11.98 25.13
N SER A 354 -0.62 11.26 26.05
CA SER A 354 0.83 11.07 26.15
C SER A 354 1.44 10.23 25.01
N LEU A 355 0.59 9.49 24.28
CA LEU A 355 0.99 8.66 23.15
C LEU A 355 0.73 9.35 21.82
N ASP A 356 1.81 9.73 21.14
CA ASP A 356 1.79 10.06 19.73
C ASP A 356 1.48 8.78 18.92
N LEU A 357 0.27 8.72 18.36
CA LEU A 357 -0.22 7.57 17.59
C LEU A 357 0.72 7.24 16.42
N LEU A 358 1.31 8.25 15.78
CA LEU A 358 2.23 8.04 14.66
C LEU A 358 3.53 7.38 15.10
N GLN A 359 4.07 7.80 16.25
CA GLN A 359 5.25 7.18 16.85
C GLN A 359 5.02 5.71 17.19
N LEU A 360 3.86 5.38 17.78
CA LEU A 360 3.47 3.99 18.04
C LEU A 360 3.38 3.17 16.76
N GLN A 361 2.77 3.74 15.71
CA GLN A 361 2.62 3.07 14.43
C GLN A 361 3.99 2.81 13.80
N LEU A 362 4.91 3.77 13.88
CA LEU A 362 6.31 3.60 13.46
C LEU A 362 7.01 2.48 14.24
N GLN A 363 6.91 2.47 15.56
CA GLN A 363 7.46 1.42 16.41
C GLN A 363 6.91 0.03 16.03
N ASN A 364 5.60 -0.08 15.83
CA ASN A 364 4.95 -1.33 15.42
C ASN A 364 5.45 -1.80 14.05
N SER A 365 5.52 -0.89 13.07
CA SER A 365 6.02 -1.18 11.71
C SER A 365 7.48 -1.64 11.74
N ALA A 366 8.32 -0.96 12.53
CA ALA A 366 9.72 -1.34 12.72
C ALA A 366 9.86 -2.73 13.35
N LEU A 367 9.08 -3.06 14.38
CA LEU A 367 9.06 -4.38 15.00
C LEU A 367 8.60 -5.47 14.02
N ARG A 368 7.56 -5.20 13.22
CA ARG A 368 7.08 -6.12 12.18
C ARG A 368 8.14 -6.42 11.13
N ALA A 369 8.94 -5.44 10.74
CA ALA A 369 10.06 -5.63 9.81
C ALA A 369 11.27 -6.31 10.48
N LEU A 370 11.52 -6.07 11.76
CA LEU A 370 12.63 -6.66 12.50
C LEU A 370 12.48 -8.18 12.67
N ILE A 371 11.27 -8.69 12.90
CA ILE A 371 11.00 -10.13 13.06
C ILE A 371 11.50 -10.97 11.87
N PRO A 372 11.05 -10.75 10.62
CA PRO A 372 11.54 -11.50 9.46
C PRO A 372 13.03 -11.24 9.20
N LEU A 373 13.53 -10.03 9.47
CA LEU A 373 14.97 -9.73 9.32
C LEU A 373 15.82 -10.62 10.21
N MET A 374 15.47 -10.73 11.50
CA MET A 374 16.17 -11.58 12.45
C MET A 374 16.13 -13.06 12.06
N ARG A 375 15.00 -13.53 11.53
CA ARG A 375 14.84 -14.93 11.08
C ARG A 375 15.73 -15.23 9.88
N VAL A 376 15.62 -14.41 8.84
CA VAL A 376 16.33 -14.57 7.57
C VAL A 376 17.84 -14.35 7.72
N CYS A 377 18.23 -13.37 8.54
CA CYS A 377 19.63 -13.01 8.76
C CYS A 377 20.23 -13.63 10.03
N ALA A 378 19.60 -14.65 10.62
CA ALA A 378 20.03 -15.28 11.88
C ALA A 378 21.54 -15.60 11.95
N PRO A 379 22.22 -16.07 10.88
CA PRO A 379 23.66 -16.34 10.94
C PRO A 379 24.53 -15.11 11.25
N ARG A 380 24.09 -13.91 10.85
CA ARG A 380 24.83 -12.65 10.99
C ARG A 380 24.27 -11.73 12.07
N ILE A 381 23.08 -12.01 12.60
CA ILE A 381 22.41 -11.15 13.58
C ILE A 381 23.09 -11.13 14.95
N HIS A 382 23.91 -12.15 15.26
CA HIS A 382 24.58 -12.29 16.56
C HIS A 382 25.42 -11.07 16.96
N GLY A 383 26.04 -10.39 15.99
CA GLY A 383 26.83 -9.17 16.23
C GLY A 383 25.98 -7.98 16.68
N TRP A 384 24.68 -8.02 16.42
CA TRP A 384 23.73 -6.94 16.72
C TRP A 384 22.80 -7.25 17.90
N ARG A 385 22.92 -8.44 18.50
CA ARG A 385 21.99 -8.94 19.52
C ARG A 385 21.82 -8.00 20.71
N LEU A 386 22.90 -7.39 21.19
CA LEU A 386 22.86 -6.48 22.34
C LEU A 386 22.24 -5.14 21.96
N THR A 387 22.53 -4.62 20.76
CA THR A 387 21.92 -3.39 20.24
C THR A 387 20.41 -3.54 20.03
N ILE A 388 19.99 -4.69 19.48
CA ILE A 388 18.57 -5.01 19.32
C ILE A 388 17.90 -5.11 20.70
N LEU A 389 18.51 -5.81 21.65
CA LEU A 389 17.96 -5.95 23.01
C LEU A 389 17.86 -4.60 23.73
N ASP A 390 18.89 -3.76 23.68
CA ASP A 390 18.87 -2.42 24.28
C ASP A 390 17.73 -1.56 23.72
N ALA A 391 17.56 -1.53 22.39
CA ALA A 391 16.46 -0.79 21.76
C ALA A 391 15.07 -1.31 22.16
N LEU A 392 14.89 -2.63 22.22
CA LEU A 392 13.63 -3.24 22.66
C LEU A 392 13.32 -2.94 24.13
N VAL A 393 14.32 -3.03 25.01
CA VAL A 393 14.16 -2.72 26.44
C VAL A 393 13.82 -1.25 26.64
N ARG A 394 14.48 -0.32 25.92
CA ARG A 394 14.14 1.11 25.96
C ARG A 394 12.70 1.34 25.51
N CYS A 395 12.31 0.79 24.36
CA CYS A 395 10.94 0.90 23.85
C CYS A 395 9.92 0.39 24.88
N TRP A 396 10.18 -0.77 25.48
CA TRP A 396 9.33 -1.35 26.52
C TRP A 396 9.22 -0.43 27.74
N VAL A 397 10.35 0.04 28.28
CA VAL A 397 10.38 0.90 29.47
C VAL A 397 9.63 2.20 29.18
N THR A 398 9.81 2.81 28.01
CA THR A 398 9.08 4.01 27.59
C THR A 398 7.58 3.77 27.52
N MET A 399 7.15 2.62 26.99
CA MET A 399 5.73 2.26 26.93
C MET A 399 5.10 1.97 28.30
N VAL A 400 5.84 1.32 29.21
CA VAL A 400 5.33 0.96 30.56
C VAL A 400 5.37 2.14 31.53
N SER A 401 6.32 3.06 31.34
CA SER A 401 6.52 4.19 32.25
C SER A 401 5.63 5.38 31.92
N ASP A 402 4.75 5.29 30.91
CA ASP A 402 3.82 6.35 30.56
C ASP A 402 2.77 6.54 31.68
N PRO A 403 2.87 7.60 32.51
CA PRO A 403 2.14 7.71 33.76
C PRO A 403 0.73 8.31 33.57
N SER A 404 0.17 8.25 32.35
CA SER A 404 -1.18 8.72 32.06
C SER A 404 -2.27 7.97 32.81
N ASP A 405 -1.98 6.77 33.32
CA ASP A 405 -2.81 6.13 34.34
C ASP A 405 -2.48 6.74 35.70
N GLY A 406 -3.18 7.81 36.06
CA GLY A 406 -3.21 8.34 37.43
C GLY A 406 -3.65 7.34 38.51
N SER A 407 -3.86 6.07 38.16
CA SER A 407 -3.78 4.97 39.11
C SER A 407 -2.33 4.60 39.33
N THR A 408 -1.78 5.06 40.45
CA THR A 408 -0.59 4.47 41.09
C THR A 408 -0.86 2.98 41.34
N THR A 409 -0.74 2.13 40.33
CA THR A 409 -0.45 0.72 40.55
C THR A 409 1.02 0.69 40.91
N ALA A 410 1.27 0.60 42.22
CA ALA A 410 2.61 0.43 42.75
C ALA A 410 3.29 -0.69 41.96
N SER A 411 4.40 -0.37 41.29
CA SER A 411 5.30 -1.37 40.74
C SER A 411 5.57 -2.41 41.85
N PRO A 412 5.37 -3.72 41.61
CA PRO A 412 5.69 -4.75 42.60
C PRO A 412 7.20 -4.83 42.89
N TYR A 413 8.02 -4.09 42.13
CA TYR A 413 9.44 -3.91 42.35
C TYR A 413 9.71 -2.47 42.77
N GLN A 414 9.43 -2.16 44.03
CA GLN A 414 10.09 -1.06 44.72
C GLN A 414 11.45 -1.58 45.19
N PHE A 415 12.53 -1.12 44.57
CA PHE A 415 13.85 -1.19 45.20
C PHE A 415 13.84 -0.18 46.34
N GLU A 416 13.67 -0.68 47.57
CA GLU A 416 13.98 0.09 48.77
C GLU A 416 15.48 0.40 48.73
N VAL A 417 15.83 1.61 48.30
CA VAL A 417 17.15 2.16 48.60
C VAL A 417 17.15 2.37 50.12
N PRO A 418 18.02 1.70 50.89
CA PRO A 418 18.05 1.89 52.33
C PRO A 418 18.28 3.37 52.59
N ALA A 419 17.33 3.99 53.31
CA ALA A 419 17.53 5.33 53.83
C ALA A 419 18.79 5.30 54.68
N ASN A 420 19.84 5.92 54.18
CA ASN A 420 21.09 6.11 54.91
C ASN A 420 20.74 7.02 56.10
N GLN A 421 20.41 6.40 57.23
CA GLN A 421 20.32 7.07 58.52
C GLN A 421 21.72 7.57 58.85
N GLY A 422 21.76 8.82 59.29
CA GLY A 422 22.94 9.64 59.22
C GLY A 422 24.08 9.16 60.12
N ASP A 423 25.24 9.75 59.86
CA ASP A 423 26.04 10.26 60.96
C ASP A 423 26.57 11.63 60.55
N SER A 424 26.38 12.54 61.48
CA SER A 424 26.92 13.88 61.50
C SER A 424 28.38 13.85 61.92
N ASP A 425 29.04 14.95 61.56
CA ASP A 425 30.20 15.54 62.21
C ASP A 425 31.60 15.11 61.74
N ASP A 426 32.38 16.18 61.62
CA ASP A 426 33.82 16.32 61.64
C ASP A 426 34.59 16.38 60.29
N GLU A 427 35.10 17.59 60.10
CA GLU A 427 36.15 18.03 59.20
C GLU A 427 37.41 17.14 59.35
N ASP A 428 37.96 16.64 58.25
CA ASP A 428 39.42 16.63 58.08
C ASP A 428 39.82 16.48 56.61
N GLU A 429 40.73 17.36 56.17
CA GLU A 429 41.41 17.28 54.87
C GLU A 429 42.40 16.12 54.89
N GLY A 430 42.23 15.14 54.00
CA GLY A 430 43.15 14.01 53.87
C GLY A 430 43.15 13.37 52.49
N ASP A 431 44.13 13.75 51.67
CA ASP A 431 44.49 13.12 50.41
C ASP A 431 44.98 11.68 50.63
N VAL A 432 44.21 10.66 50.21
CA VAL A 432 44.73 9.31 49.98
C VAL A 432 44.05 8.65 48.78
N ARG A 433 44.84 8.52 47.71
CA ARG A 433 44.65 7.50 46.66
C ARG A 433 44.69 6.10 47.28
N GLU A 434 43.60 5.33 47.21
CA GLU A 434 43.74 3.87 47.22
C GLU A 434 42.57 3.13 46.56
N ALA A 435 42.93 1.98 45.98
CA ALA A 435 42.19 1.23 44.99
C ALA A 435 40.99 0.46 45.57
N LEU A 436 39.84 0.57 44.89
CA LEU A 436 38.72 -0.33 45.09
C LEU A 436 39.00 -1.69 44.45
N LYS A 437 39.30 -2.67 45.30
CA LYS A 437 39.16 -4.11 45.00
C LYS A 437 37.66 -4.48 45.10
N PRO A 438 37.11 -5.26 44.15
CA PRO A 438 35.79 -5.84 44.34
C PRO A 438 35.91 -7.12 45.18
N THR A 439 35.33 -7.10 46.38
CA THR A 439 34.99 -8.27 47.17
C THR A 439 33.51 -8.59 46.98
N GLY A 440 33.22 -9.75 46.41
CA GLY A 440 31.87 -10.27 46.23
C GLY A 440 31.93 -11.69 45.68
N TYR A 441 32.09 -12.64 46.59
CA TYR A 441 32.04 -14.08 46.35
C TYR A 441 30.70 -14.48 45.71
N LEU A 442 30.75 -15.16 44.57
CA LEU A 442 29.69 -16.08 44.15
C LEU A 442 30.17 -17.49 44.47
N GLU A 443 29.33 -18.23 45.19
CA GLU A 443 29.52 -19.63 45.52
C GLU A 443 29.68 -20.49 44.27
N ASN A 444 30.62 -21.43 44.35
CA ASN A 444 30.91 -22.42 43.32
C ASN A 444 29.68 -23.31 43.11
N VAL A 445 29.15 -23.32 41.88
CA VAL A 445 28.34 -24.43 41.38
C VAL A 445 29.31 -25.41 40.74
N ASP A 446 29.43 -26.59 41.35
CA ASP A 446 30.17 -27.73 40.80
C ASP A 446 29.61 -28.12 39.42
N VAL A 447 30.46 -28.05 38.40
CA VAL A 447 30.22 -28.64 37.08
C VAL A 447 31.42 -29.50 36.71
N GLU A 448 31.60 -30.59 37.47
CA GLU A 448 32.34 -31.77 36.99
C GLU A 448 31.31 -32.82 36.56
N GLY A 449 31.09 -32.96 35.25
CA GLY A 449 30.24 -34.04 34.75
C GLY A 449 29.63 -33.87 33.37
N LEU A 450 30.36 -33.36 32.38
CA LEU A 450 29.95 -33.52 30.97
C LEU A 450 31.17 -33.90 30.12
N THR A 451 31.22 -35.19 29.78
CA THR A 451 32.14 -35.77 28.79
C THR A 451 31.80 -35.28 27.37
N PRO A 452 32.77 -35.28 26.43
CA PRO A 452 32.56 -34.77 25.09
C PRO A 452 31.67 -35.74 24.29
N THR A 453 30.49 -35.28 23.90
CA THR A 453 29.68 -35.95 22.87
C THR A 453 30.34 -35.76 21.50
N GLN A 454 30.34 -36.85 20.74
CA GLN A 454 31.02 -37.03 19.46
C GLN A 454 30.61 -36.00 18.39
N PRO A 455 31.47 -35.74 17.39
CA PRO A 455 31.17 -34.83 16.31
C PRO A 455 29.96 -35.32 15.50
N ILE A 456 28.95 -34.46 15.37
CA ILE A 456 27.80 -34.67 14.48
C ILE A 456 28.30 -34.54 13.04
N GLU A 457 28.45 -35.67 12.35
CA GLU A 457 28.63 -35.73 10.90
C GLU A 457 27.39 -35.16 10.20
N TYR A 458 27.53 -33.96 9.61
CA TYR A 458 26.56 -33.46 8.64
C TYR A 458 26.71 -34.22 7.32
N ARG A 459 25.99 -35.34 7.21
CA ARG A 459 25.81 -36.08 5.97
C ARG A 459 24.95 -35.25 5.02
N ARG A 460 25.56 -34.54 4.06
CA ARG A 460 24.86 -33.94 2.92
C ARG A 460 24.24 -35.05 2.08
N GLN A 461 22.93 -35.20 2.12
CA GLN A 461 22.20 -35.89 1.06
C GLN A 461 21.82 -34.89 -0.05
N PRO A 462 22.08 -35.19 -1.32
CA PRO A 462 21.58 -34.38 -2.42
C PRO A 462 20.08 -34.65 -2.56
N LYS A 463 19.23 -33.71 -2.15
CA LYS A 463 17.82 -33.72 -2.56
C LYS A 463 17.74 -33.29 -4.03
N VAL A 464 17.53 -34.28 -4.89
CA VAL A 464 17.04 -34.09 -6.25
C VAL A 464 15.60 -33.56 -6.14
N PHE A 465 15.39 -32.29 -6.50
CA PHE A 465 14.05 -31.72 -6.66
C PHE A 465 13.50 -32.18 -8.01
N ASN A 466 12.68 -33.23 -7.99
CA ASN A 466 11.80 -33.54 -9.11
C ASN A 466 10.55 -32.65 -9.02
N SER A 467 10.46 -31.71 -9.96
CA SER A 467 9.26 -30.97 -10.28
C SER A 467 8.23 -31.89 -10.93
N THR A 468 7.08 -32.08 -10.30
CA THR A 468 5.74 -32.22 -10.93
C THR A 468 4.72 -32.53 -9.84
N SER A 469 4.07 -31.49 -9.32
CA SER A 469 2.72 -31.58 -8.77
C SER A 469 2.11 -30.18 -8.83
N SER A 470 1.28 -29.96 -9.84
CA SER A 470 0.46 -28.77 -9.98
C SER A 470 -0.71 -28.87 -8.99
N ASP A 471 -0.46 -28.49 -7.74
CA ASP A 471 -1.50 -28.32 -6.74
C ASP A 471 -1.80 -26.82 -6.60
N SER A 472 -2.67 -26.32 -7.48
CA SER A 472 -3.06 -24.91 -7.59
C SER A 472 -4.01 -24.43 -6.48
N SER A 473 -4.19 -25.19 -5.39
CA SER A 473 -5.10 -24.85 -4.28
C SER A 473 -4.40 -24.56 -2.95
N LEU A 474 -3.07 -24.41 -2.94
CA LEU A 474 -2.29 -24.06 -1.74
C LEU A 474 -1.97 -22.56 -1.58
N TRP A 475 -2.26 -21.74 -2.61
CA TRP A 475 -2.12 -20.27 -2.55
C TRP A 475 -3.36 -19.54 -2.02
N ALA A 476 -4.51 -20.22 -1.94
CA ALA A 476 -5.76 -19.67 -1.38
C ALA A 476 -5.91 -19.90 0.14
N ARG A 477 -4.90 -20.50 0.80
CA ARG A 477 -4.96 -20.92 2.22
C ARG A 477 -3.99 -20.19 3.15
N ALA A 478 -3.31 -19.15 2.68
CA ALA A 478 -2.58 -18.20 3.53
C ALA A 478 -3.43 -16.96 3.92
N ALA A 479 -4.72 -16.95 3.55
CA ALA A 479 -5.70 -15.99 4.03
C ALA A 479 -6.39 -16.51 5.31
N LEU A 480 -6.27 -15.73 6.40
CA LEU A 480 -6.84 -15.86 7.77
C LEU A 480 -6.10 -16.83 8.71
N PRO A 481 -5.57 -16.35 9.88
CA PRO A 481 -6.36 -15.93 11.06
C PRO A 481 -5.81 -14.61 11.71
N ILE A 482 -6.43 -13.86 12.65
CA ILE A 482 -6.96 -14.19 13.99
C ILE A 482 -7.90 -13.04 14.46
N ILE A 483 -8.99 -13.43 15.12
CA ILE A 483 -10.05 -12.64 15.75
C ILE A 483 -9.63 -12.13 17.14
N GLY A 484 -9.98 -10.87 17.46
CA GLY A 484 -10.78 -10.58 18.67
C GLY A 484 -10.12 -9.91 19.89
N TYR A 485 -10.90 -8.96 20.43
CA TYR A 485 -10.87 -8.32 21.76
C TYR A 485 -9.72 -7.31 22.01
N ARG A 486 -9.98 -6.10 22.51
CA ARG A 486 -11.06 -5.58 23.37
C ARG A 486 -11.41 -4.14 22.98
#